data_AF-A0A5J4WK93-F1
#
_entry.id   AF-A0A5J4WK93-F1
#
_cell.length_a   1.000
_cell.length_b   1.000
_cell.length_c   1.000
_cell.angle_alpha   90.00
_cell.angle_beta   90.00
_cell.angle_gamma   90.00
#
_symmetry.space_group_name_H-M   'P 1'
#
loop_
_entity.id
_entity.type
_entity.pdbx_description
1 polymer ?
#
loop_
_entity_poly.entity_id
_entity_poly.type
_entity_poly.pdbx_seq_one_letter_code
_entity_poly.pdbx_strand_id
1 'polypeptide(L)'
;MPKSKVQYGSQNKQQGISRGYQHRAHFTTFVKDRFSEIKQEHQQLDASSFVKQLANQWKQAPSSMKYCRRHYIIHTDGSCLGNPGPGGFVAIIRTDDKPKQIKKGCAKHTTNNRMELMACVNGLEFIENNCSAEVYTDSEYVQNGITRYIYNWKRNNWKTQLNFDISNKDLWIRLDKARSTRDVSFEHITGHCGDQYNEEANQIAQQQAWKAKQSISNIKQEQEELELDEEWQDLELQKSYKQIRPLFFSC
;
A
#
# COMPACT_ATOMS: atom_id res chain seq x y z
N MET A 1 -16.11 45.87 -6.61
CA MET A 1 -15.53 45.80 -5.25
C MET A 1 -16.67 45.76 -4.25
N PRO A 2 -16.85 44.64 -3.54
CA PRO A 2 -16.69 44.72 -2.10
C PRO A 2 -15.79 43.61 -1.56
N LYS A 3 -14.99 43.97 -0.55
CA LYS A 3 -14.10 43.09 0.21
C LYS A 3 -14.92 42.30 1.21
N SER A 4 -14.73 40.98 1.29
CA SER A 4 -14.97 40.24 2.53
C SER A 4 -13.77 39.34 2.81
N LYS A 5 -13.10 39.64 3.93
CA LYS A 5 -12.03 38.83 4.50
C LYS A 5 -12.68 37.63 5.18
N VAL A 6 -12.33 36.42 4.77
CA VAL A 6 -12.47 35.23 5.63
C VAL A 6 -11.06 34.81 6.01
N GLN A 7 -10.64 35.21 7.21
CA GLN A 7 -9.44 34.66 7.85
C GLN A 7 -9.82 33.31 8.45
N TYR A 8 -9.34 32.22 7.84
CA TYR A 8 -9.34 30.90 8.48
C TYR A 8 -8.26 30.86 9.56
N GLY A 9 -8.69 31.00 10.82
CA GLY A 9 -7.88 30.67 11.98
C GLY A 9 -7.78 29.15 12.11
N SER A 10 -6.75 28.55 11.50
CA SER A 10 -6.42 27.14 11.64
C SER A 10 -4.94 26.97 12.01
N GLN A 11 -4.56 27.33 13.24
CA GLN A 11 -3.22 26.98 13.73
C GLN A 11 -3.15 26.44 15.18
N ASN A 12 -4.24 26.37 15.96
CA ASN A 12 -4.11 26.02 17.38
C ASN A 12 -4.95 24.83 17.90
N LYS A 13 -5.41 23.92 17.04
CA LYS A 13 -6.12 22.69 17.50
C LYS A 13 -5.35 21.38 17.34
N GLN A 14 -4.24 21.33 16.61
CA GLN A 14 -3.52 20.07 16.34
C GLN A 14 -2.59 19.60 17.47
N GLN A 15 -2.14 20.48 18.36
CA GLN A 15 -1.16 20.09 19.40
C GLN A 15 -1.77 19.35 20.62
N GLY A 16 -3.07 19.52 20.88
CA GLY A 16 -3.73 18.91 22.05
C GLY A 16 -4.30 17.51 21.82
N ILE A 17 -4.65 17.18 20.57
CA ILE A 17 -5.31 15.92 20.21
C ILE A 17 -4.26 14.80 20.05
N SER A 18 -3.03 15.11 19.61
CA SER A 18 -2.00 14.11 19.34
C SER A 18 -1.52 13.33 20.58
N ARG A 19 -1.34 14.00 21.73
CA ARG A 19 -0.81 13.34 22.95
C ARG A 19 -1.76 12.31 23.57
N GLY A 20 -3.07 12.55 23.52
CA GLY A 20 -4.09 11.66 24.09
C GLY A 20 -4.32 10.39 23.26
N TYR A 21 -4.23 10.51 21.93
CA TYR A 21 -4.34 9.39 21.01
C TYR A 21 -3.11 8.47 21.06
N GLN A 22 -1.91 9.06 21.09
CA GLN A 22 -0.63 8.33 21.23
C GLN A 22 -0.59 7.40 22.45
N HIS A 23 -1.17 7.80 23.59
CA HIS A 23 -1.14 6.98 24.79
C HIS A 23 -2.10 5.77 24.74
N ARG A 24 -3.18 5.84 23.95
CA ARG A 24 -4.19 4.78 23.83
C ARG A 24 -3.76 3.63 22.92
N ALA A 25 -3.08 3.94 21.81
CA ALA A 25 -2.65 2.93 20.85
C ALA A 25 -1.45 2.10 21.34
N HIS A 26 -0.51 2.73 22.03
CA HIS A 26 0.59 1.99 22.66
C HIS A 26 0.08 1.07 23.76
N PHE A 27 -0.96 1.50 24.51
CA PHE A 27 -1.60 0.63 25.49
C PHE A 27 -2.29 -0.57 24.84
N THR A 28 -3.00 -0.42 23.71
CA THR A 28 -3.64 -1.57 23.04
C THR A 28 -2.64 -2.52 22.39
N THR A 29 -1.54 -2.04 21.79
CA THR A 29 -0.47 -2.91 21.27
C THR A 29 0.27 -3.62 22.41
N PHE A 30 0.65 -2.91 23.47
CA PHE A 30 1.23 -3.51 24.67
C PHE A 30 0.31 -4.54 25.30
N VAL A 31 -0.98 -4.22 25.44
CA VAL A 31 -1.96 -5.18 25.94
C VAL A 31 -1.99 -6.40 25.02
N LYS A 32 -2.03 -6.26 23.69
CA LYS A 32 -2.02 -7.42 22.78
C LYS A 32 -0.78 -8.29 22.92
N ASP A 33 0.41 -7.68 22.89
CA ASP A 33 1.70 -8.40 22.96
C ASP A 33 1.86 -9.12 24.31
N ARG A 34 1.62 -8.38 25.41
CA ARG A 34 1.70 -8.90 26.78
C ARG A 34 0.56 -9.90 27.05
N PHE A 35 -0.62 -9.76 26.43
CA PHE A 35 -1.74 -10.71 26.57
C PHE A 35 -1.41 -12.07 25.95
N SER A 36 -0.72 -12.13 24.81
CA SER A 36 -0.23 -13.40 24.25
C SER A 36 0.77 -14.09 25.18
N GLU A 37 1.69 -13.34 25.79
CA GLU A 37 2.72 -13.88 26.70
C GLU A 37 2.12 -14.40 28.02
N ILE A 38 1.30 -13.59 28.72
CA ILE A 38 0.70 -14.03 30.00
C ILE A 38 -0.23 -15.22 29.81
N LYS A 39 -0.97 -15.26 28.69
CA LYS A 39 -1.96 -16.33 28.45
C LYS A 39 -1.28 -17.69 28.25
N GLN A 40 -0.01 -17.71 27.84
CA GLN A 40 0.81 -18.92 27.79
C GLN A 40 1.36 -19.32 29.17
N GLU A 41 1.71 -18.37 30.04
CA GLU A 41 2.29 -18.64 31.36
C GLU A 41 1.25 -18.91 32.47
N HIS A 42 0.02 -18.40 32.35
CA HIS A 42 -0.93 -18.38 33.46
C HIS A 42 -2.35 -18.78 33.05
N GLN A 43 -2.64 -20.08 33.10
CA GLN A 43 -4.01 -20.61 33.02
C GLN A 43 -4.87 -20.34 34.28
N GLN A 44 -4.31 -19.79 35.37
CA GLN A 44 -4.97 -19.72 36.68
C GLN A 44 -5.23 -18.30 37.26
N LEU A 45 -4.84 -17.22 36.58
CA LEU A 45 -5.09 -15.86 37.11
C LEU A 45 -6.53 -15.39 36.86
N ASP A 46 -7.17 -14.83 37.89
CA ASP A 46 -8.43 -14.11 37.72
C ASP A 46 -8.23 -12.82 36.90
N ALA A 47 -9.29 -12.35 36.23
CA ALA A 47 -9.24 -11.20 35.33
C ALA A 47 -8.79 -9.89 36.03
N SER A 48 -9.09 -9.71 37.31
CA SER A 48 -8.72 -8.52 38.10
C SER A 48 -7.21 -8.51 38.42
N SER A 49 -6.69 -9.66 38.84
CA SER A 49 -5.26 -9.87 39.09
C SER A 49 -4.43 -9.71 37.82
N PHE A 50 -4.94 -10.21 36.70
CA PHE A 50 -4.35 -10.04 35.37
C PHE A 50 -4.28 -8.57 34.93
N VAL A 51 -5.37 -7.81 35.06
CA VAL A 51 -5.42 -6.39 34.71
C VAL A 51 -4.48 -5.56 35.59
N LYS A 52 -4.40 -5.84 36.89
CA LYS A 52 -3.45 -5.18 37.81
C LYS A 52 -1.99 -5.42 37.42
N GLN A 53 -1.67 -6.66 37.02
CA GLN A 53 -0.32 -7.01 36.62
C GLN A 53 0.07 -6.35 35.28
N LEU A 54 -0.86 -6.31 34.31
CA LEU A 54 -0.72 -5.54 33.07
C LEU A 54 -0.46 -4.06 33.34
N ALA A 55 -1.26 -3.45 34.21
CA ALA A 55 -1.11 -2.05 34.57
C ALA A 55 0.24 -1.74 35.24
N ASN A 56 0.75 -2.64 36.07
CA ASN A 56 2.07 -2.49 36.70
C ASN A 56 3.21 -2.63 35.68
N GLN A 57 3.13 -3.60 34.78
CA GLN A 57 4.13 -3.73 33.71
C GLN A 57 4.10 -2.53 32.76
N TRP A 58 2.92 -2.01 32.42
CA TRP A 58 2.80 -0.77 31.64
C TRP A 58 3.46 0.42 32.34
N LYS A 59 3.28 0.57 33.66
CA LYS A 59 3.95 1.62 34.44
C LYS A 59 5.48 1.50 34.38
N GLN A 60 6.01 0.27 34.34
CA GLN A 60 7.45 0.01 34.32
C GLN A 60 8.06 -0.03 32.90
N ALA A 61 7.24 -0.05 31.84
CA ALA A 61 7.73 -0.09 30.47
C ALA A 61 8.61 1.14 30.13
N PRO A 62 9.68 0.99 29.33
CA PRO A 62 10.54 2.09 28.94
C PRO A 62 9.77 3.17 28.16
N SER A 63 10.13 4.44 28.31
CA SER A 63 9.46 5.57 27.64
C SER A 63 9.44 5.42 26.12
N SER A 64 10.46 4.80 25.54
CA SER A 64 10.56 4.47 24.11
C SER A 64 9.50 3.49 23.61
N MET A 65 8.84 2.76 24.52
CA MET A 65 7.69 1.86 24.27
C MET A 65 6.35 2.55 24.54
N LYS A 66 6.33 3.58 25.40
CA LYS A 66 5.13 4.34 25.79
C LYS A 66 4.77 5.46 24.81
N TYR A 67 5.74 5.97 24.05
CA TYR A 67 5.54 7.09 23.13
C TYR A 67 5.76 6.67 21.68
N CYS A 68 4.82 7.07 20.83
CA CYS A 68 4.93 6.94 19.38
C CYS A 68 6.11 7.77 18.91
N ARG A 69 7.13 7.11 18.34
CA ARG A 69 8.40 7.80 18.08
C ARG A 69 8.23 8.93 17.06
N ARG A 70 7.34 8.77 16.09
CA ARG A 70 7.01 9.76 15.06
C ARG A 70 5.57 9.62 14.59
N HIS A 71 5.04 10.70 14.07
CA HIS A 71 3.75 10.74 13.39
C HIS A 71 3.96 10.98 11.89
N TYR A 72 3.29 10.17 11.08
CA TYR A 72 3.39 10.21 9.63
C TYR A 72 2.04 10.57 9.00
N ILE A 73 2.10 11.36 7.94
CA ILE A 73 0.96 11.60 7.05
C ILE A 73 1.28 10.94 5.72
N ILE A 74 0.40 10.07 5.25
CA ILE A 74 0.58 9.31 4.01
C ILE A 74 -0.58 9.62 3.07
N HIS A 75 -0.28 10.12 1.87
CA HIS A 75 -1.28 10.24 0.80
C HIS A 75 -1.05 9.12 -0.20
N THR A 76 -2.10 8.40 -0.57
CA THR A 76 -2.01 7.22 -1.42
C THR A 76 -2.97 7.29 -2.57
N ASP A 77 -2.51 6.88 -3.75
CA ASP A 77 -3.37 6.73 -4.91
C ASP A 77 -2.90 5.57 -5.81
N GLY A 78 -3.84 4.99 -6.56
CA GLY A 78 -3.65 3.95 -7.54
C GLY A 78 -4.43 4.23 -8.81
N SER A 79 -3.79 4.02 -9.97
CA SER A 79 -4.39 4.26 -11.28
C SER A 79 -4.17 3.07 -12.20
N CYS A 80 -5.12 2.80 -13.08
CA CYS A 80 -5.00 1.79 -14.13
C CYS A 80 -5.54 2.28 -15.47
N LEU A 81 -4.80 1.99 -16.55
CA LEU A 81 -5.19 2.23 -17.93
C LEU A 81 -5.97 1.01 -18.45
N GLY A 82 -7.24 0.91 -18.05
CA GLY A 82 -8.08 -0.27 -18.23
C GLY A 82 -8.09 -1.17 -17.00
N ASN A 83 -9.15 -1.97 -16.82
CA ASN A 83 -9.37 -2.74 -15.58
C ASN A 83 -9.86 -4.17 -15.87
N PRO A 84 -8.96 -5.17 -16.04
CA PRO A 84 -7.52 -5.10 -15.78
C PRO A 84 -6.71 -4.42 -16.92
N GLY A 85 -5.54 -3.89 -16.58
CA GLY A 85 -4.65 -3.19 -17.52
C GLY A 85 -3.33 -2.75 -16.87
N PRO A 86 -2.50 -1.98 -17.60
CA PRO A 86 -1.28 -1.37 -17.04
C PRO A 86 -1.66 -0.40 -15.93
N GLY A 87 -1.03 -0.54 -14.76
CA GLY A 87 -1.35 0.25 -13.58
C GLY A 87 -0.14 0.79 -12.85
N GLY A 88 -0.38 1.79 -12.02
CA GLY A 88 0.60 2.48 -11.22
C GLY A 88 0.05 2.82 -9.84
N PHE A 89 0.93 2.87 -8.85
CA PHE A 89 0.59 3.26 -7.49
C PHE A 89 1.60 4.27 -6.95
N VAL A 90 1.18 5.04 -5.96
CA VAL A 90 2.08 5.91 -5.19
C VAL A 90 1.62 6.07 -3.74
N ALA A 91 2.60 6.18 -2.84
CA ALA A 91 2.45 6.68 -1.48
C ALA A 91 3.41 7.84 -1.26
N ILE A 92 2.88 9.01 -0.92
CA ILE A 92 3.63 10.20 -0.51
C ILE A 92 3.64 10.24 1.01
N ILE A 93 4.82 10.09 1.62
CA ILE A 93 5.00 9.99 3.07
C ILE A 93 5.67 11.26 3.61
N ARG A 94 5.07 11.86 4.65
CA ARG A 94 5.55 13.08 5.30
C ARG A 94 5.62 12.89 6.82
N THR A 95 6.60 13.53 7.44
CA THR A 95 6.82 13.68 8.90
C THR A 95 7.55 15.01 9.12
N ASP A 96 7.51 15.56 10.32
CA ASP A 96 8.05 16.90 10.60
C ASP A 96 9.57 16.99 10.48
N ASP A 97 10.29 15.88 10.68
CA ASP A 97 11.74 15.80 10.85
C ASP A 97 12.49 15.19 9.66
N LYS A 98 11.79 14.79 8.60
CA LYS A 98 12.39 14.16 7.41
C LYS A 98 11.83 14.75 6.12
N PRO A 99 12.63 14.82 5.03
CA PRO A 99 12.12 15.25 3.73
C PRO A 99 11.03 14.30 3.22
N LYS A 100 10.07 14.86 2.47
CA LYS A 100 8.99 14.12 1.81
C LYS A 100 9.55 12.92 1.04
N GLN A 101 8.98 11.74 1.29
CA GLN A 101 9.37 10.49 0.63
C GLN A 101 8.27 10.05 -0.32
N ILE A 102 8.65 9.45 -1.45
CA ILE A 102 7.70 8.96 -2.46
C ILE A 102 8.02 7.50 -2.74
N LYS A 103 7.07 6.61 -2.46
CA LYS A 103 7.10 5.21 -2.89
C LYS A 103 6.15 5.05 -4.06
N LYS A 104 6.65 4.51 -5.17
CA LYS A 104 5.84 4.34 -6.38
C LYS A 104 6.30 3.12 -7.15
N GLY A 105 5.40 2.57 -7.94
CA GLY A 105 5.70 1.44 -8.81
C GLY A 105 4.60 1.25 -9.84
N CYS A 106 4.84 0.35 -10.77
CA CYS A 106 3.93 0.06 -11.86
C CYS A 106 3.85 -1.44 -12.15
N ALA A 107 2.73 -1.89 -12.71
CA ALA A 107 2.52 -3.27 -13.13
C ALA A 107 1.88 -3.29 -14.52
N LYS A 108 2.35 -4.20 -15.39
CA LYS A 108 1.86 -4.32 -16.77
C LYS A 108 0.42 -4.81 -16.87
N HIS A 109 -0.01 -5.63 -15.91
CA HIS A 109 -1.35 -6.19 -15.86
C HIS A 109 -1.83 -6.27 -14.41
N THR A 110 -2.75 -5.39 -14.03
CA THR A 110 -3.30 -5.24 -12.68
C THR A 110 -4.69 -4.59 -12.73
N THR A 111 -5.31 -4.36 -11.59
CA THR A 111 -6.57 -3.63 -11.44
C THR A 111 -6.41 -2.37 -10.59
N ASN A 112 -7.36 -1.44 -10.66
CA ASN A 112 -7.31 -0.19 -9.89
C ASN A 112 -7.23 -0.46 -8.38
N ASN A 113 -8.14 -1.30 -7.89
CA ASN A 113 -8.21 -1.71 -6.48
C ASN A 113 -6.90 -2.33 -5.97
N ARG A 114 -6.17 -3.07 -6.83
CA ARG A 114 -4.85 -3.60 -6.47
C ARG A 114 -3.81 -2.50 -6.34
N MET A 115 -3.83 -1.50 -7.21
CA MET A 115 -2.90 -0.37 -7.14
C MET A 115 -3.17 0.52 -5.93
N GLU A 116 -4.43 0.80 -5.61
CA GLU A 116 -4.82 1.53 -4.40
C GLU A 116 -4.36 0.80 -3.12
N LEU A 117 -4.59 -0.52 -3.03
CA LEU A 117 -4.08 -1.33 -1.92
C LEU A 117 -2.55 -1.33 -1.86
N MET A 118 -1.88 -1.49 -3.01
CA MET A 118 -0.43 -1.51 -3.08
C MET A 118 0.17 -0.20 -2.59
N ALA A 119 -0.44 0.95 -2.89
CA ALA A 119 -0.05 2.24 -2.36
C ALA A 119 -0.08 2.26 -0.82
N CYS A 120 -1.21 1.86 -0.21
CA CYS A 120 -1.34 1.79 1.24
C CYS A 120 -0.30 0.85 1.88
N VAL A 121 -0.10 -0.33 1.30
CA VAL A 121 0.89 -1.30 1.77
C VAL A 121 2.29 -0.71 1.74
N ASN A 122 2.72 -0.13 0.62
CA ASN A 122 4.07 0.41 0.49
C ASN A 122 4.29 1.65 1.36
N GLY A 123 3.27 2.47 1.58
CA GLY A 123 3.33 3.60 2.50
C GLY A 123 3.59 3.14 3.93
N LEU A 124 2.82 2.17 4.42
CA LEU A 124 2.96 1.66 5.79
C LEU A 124 4.19 0.77 5.99
N GLU A 125 4.58 -0.03 4.99
CA GLU A 125 5.80 -0.84 5.06
C GLU A 125 7.07 0.03 5.06
N PHE A 126 7.01 1.25 4.54
CA PHE A 126 8.15 2.17 4.53
C PHE A 126 8.45 2.82 5.88
N ILE A 127 7.43 3.17 6.65
CA ILE A 127 7.61 3.85 7.94
C ILE A 127 8.06 2.87 9.03
N GLU A 128 8.65 3.36 10.11
CA GLU A 128 9.15 2.52 11.20
C GLU A 128 7.99 1.79 11.93
N ASN A 129 8.25 0.68 12.64
CA ASN A 129 7.25 0.11 13.55
C ASN A 129 7.07 1.02 14.79
N ASN A 130 5.97 0.85 15.54
CA ASN A 130 5.67 1.64 16.75
C ASN A 130 5.61 3.15 16.51
N CYS A 131 5.12 3.54 15.33
CA CYS A 131 4.80 4.92 14.95
C CYS A 131 3.31 5.05 14.65
N SER A 132 2.84 6.29 14.52
CA SER A 132 1.45 6.60 14.17
C SER A 132 1.39 7.11 12.74
N ALA A 133 0.34 6.77 12.01
CA ALA A 133 0.14 7.23 10.65
C ALA A 133 -1.33 7.60 10.38
N GLU A 134 -1.53 8.74 9.72
CA GLU A 134 -2.79 9.12 9.07
C GLU A 134 -2.66 8.82 7.58
N VAL A 135 -3.45 7.86 7.08
CA VAL A 135 -3.48 7.47 5.66
C VAL A 135 -4.67 8.15 5.00
N TYR A 136 -4.39 9.03 4.05
CA TYR A 136 -5.36 9.72 3.21
C TYR A 136 -5.48 8.99 1.86
N THR A 137 -6.70 8.58 1.53
CA THR A 137 -7.02 7.91 0.27
C THR A 137 -8.42 8.30 -0.19
N ASP A 138 -8.61 8.43 -1.50
CA ASP A 138 -9.94 8.57 -2.13
C ASP A 138 -10.53 7.22 -2.57
N SER A 139 -9.82 6.11 -2.33
CA SER A 139 -10.32 4.77 -2.61
C SER A 139 -11.44 4.38 -1.65
N GLU A 140 -12.67 4.33 -2.16
CA GLU A 140 -13.79 3.71 -1.47
C GLU A 140 -13.55 2.23 -1.18
N TYR A 141 -12.80 1.53 -2.06
CA TYR A 141 -12.50 0.12 -1.89
C TYR A 141 -11.61 -0.13 -0.67
N VAL A 142 -10.53 0.65 -0.52
CA VAL A 142 -9.66 0.60 0.66
C VAL A 142 -10.43 1.02 1.90
N GLN A 143 -11.15 2.14 1.84
CA GLN A 143 -11.91 2.67 2.98
C GLN A 143 -12.95 1.66 3.49
N ASN A 144 -13.77 1.10 2.62
CA ASN A 144 -14.77 0.11 3.02
C ASN A 144 -14.12 -1.20 3.49
N GLY A 145 -13.04 -1.63 2.83
CA GLY A 145 -12.32 -2.82 3.22
C GLY A 145 -11.74 -2.72 4.63
N ILE A 146 -11.09 -1.60 4.97
CA ILE A 146 -10.47 -1.42 6.29
C ILE A 146 -11.47 -1.15 7.41
N THR A 147 -12.56 -0.41 7.12
CA THR A 147 -13.53 -0.02 8.14
C THR A 147 -14.61 -1.06 8.38
N ARG A 148 -15.01 -1.82 7.35
CA ARG A 148 -16.17 -2.73 7.43
C ARG A 148 -15.78 -4.20 7.26
N TYR A 149 -15.04 -4.53 6.20
CA TYR A 149 -14.95 -5.92 5.76
C TYR A 149 -13.83 -6.72 6.43
N ILE A 150 -12.71 -6.08 6.75
CA ILE A 150 -11.49 -6.76 7.24
C ILE A 150 -11.73 -7.59 8.50
N TYR A 151 -12.63 -7.16 9.40
CA TYR A 151 -12.95 -7.89 10.62
C TYR A 151 -13.62 -9.24 10.33
N ASN A 152 -14.56 -9.25 9.39
CA ASN A 152 -15.26 -10.45 8.97
C ASN A 152 -14.35 -11.36 8.15
N TRP A 153 -13.54 -10.78 7.25
CA TRP A 153 -12.57 -11.56 6.48
C TRP A 153 -11.56 -12.26 7.40
N LYS A 154 -11.01 -11.57 8.40
CA LYS A 154 -10.09 -12.19 9.38
C LYS A 154 -10.77 -13.32 10.16
N ARG A 155 -12.01 -13.11 10.62
CA ARG A 155 -12.79 -14.14 11.32
C ARG A 155 -13.01 -15.38 10.44
N ASN A 156 -13.22 -15.18 9.16
CA ASN A 156 -13.49 -16.25 8.19
C ASN A 156 -12.21 -16.72 7.47
N ASN A 157 -11.03 -16.58 8.08
CA ASN A 157 -9.74 -17.02 7.52
C ASN A 157 -9.48 -16.50 6.09
N TRP A 158 -9.87 -15.26 5.83
CA TRP A 158 -9.74 -14.56 4.56
C TRP A 158 -10.49 -15.21 3.40
N LYS A 159 -11.65 -15.78 3.70
CA LYS A 159 -12.56 -16.39 2.73
C LYS A 159 -13.91 -15.67 2.66
N THR A 160 -14.53 -15.78 1.50
CA THR A 160 -15.91 -15.39 1.23
C THR A 160 -16.89 -16.37 1.87
N GLN A 161 -18.18 -16.03 1.88
CA GLN A 161 -19.23 -16.93 2.37
C GLN A 161 -19.32 -18.24 1.57
N LEU A 162 -18.90 -18.21 0.30
CA LEU A 162 -18.83 -19.38 -0.58
C LEU A 162 -17.51 -20.18 -0.42
N ASN A 163 -16.73 -19.90 0.64
CA ASN A 163 -15.47 -20.59 0.97
C ASN A 163 -14.33 -20.41 -0.05
N PHE A 164 -14.47 -19.50 -1.01
CA PHE A 164 -13.38 -19.04 -1.87
C PHE A 164 -12.54 -17.97 -1.17
N ASP A 165 -11.27 -17.87 -1.52
CA ASP A 165 -10.41 -16.76 -1.07
C ASP A 165 -10.99 -15.41 -1.51
N ILE A 166 -10.87 -14.40 -0.65
CA ILE A 166 -11.33 -13.05 -1.02
C ILE A 166 -10.45 -12.47 -2.13
N SER A 167 -11.04 -11.59 -2.93
CA SER A 167 -10.28 -10.81 -3.92
C SER A 167 -9.16 -10.02 -3.23
N ASN A 168 -7.97 -10.03 -3.85
CA ASN A 168 -6.79 -9.31 -3.36
C ASN A 168 -6.34 -9.71 -1.94
N LYS A 169 -6.61 -10.96 -1.53
CA LYS A 169 -6.21 -11.54 -0.24
C LYS A 169 -4.72 -11.30 0.07
N ASP A 170 -3.86 -11.43 -0.93
CA ASP A 170 -2.41 -11.20 -0.84
C ASP A 170 -2.08 -9.80 -0.29
N LEU A 171 -2.71 -8.76 -0.84
CA LEU A 171 -2.47 -7.39 -0.42
C LEU A 171 -3.20 -7.03 0.87
N TRP A 172 -4.39 -7.56 1.08
CA TRP A 172 -5.12 -7.34 2.34
C TRP A 172 -4.40 -7.91 3.55
N ILE A 173 -3.83 -9.12 3.44
CA ILE A 173 -3.02 -9.72 4.50
C ILE A 173 -1.77 -8.86 4.78
N ARG A 174 -1.09 -8.40 3.72
CA ARG A 174 0.08 -7.52 3.86
C ARG A 174 -0.29 -6.20 4.54
N LEU A 175 -1.38 -5.57 4.13
CA LEU A 175 -1.87 -4.32 4.72
C LEU A 175 -2.23 -4.50 6.20
N ASP A 176 -2.94 -5.58 6.53
CA ASP A 176 -3.32 -5.90 7.91
C ASP A 176 -2.09 -6.13 8.81
N LYS A 177 -1.07 -6.80 8.27
CA LYS A 177 0.21 -6.99 8.96
C LYS A 177 0.93 -5.64 9.16
N ALA A 178 1.05 -4.83 8.12
CA ALA A 178 1.74 -3.54 8.18
C ALA A 178 1.09 -2.58 9.19
N ARG A 179 -0.24 -2.53 9.25
CA ARG A 179 -0.93 -1.71 10.26
C ARG A 179 -0.86 -2.29 11.67
N SER A 180 -0.68 -3.60 11.85
CA SER A 180 -0.77 -4.23 13.18
C SER A 180 0.30 -3.78 14.17
N THR A 181 1.45 -3.33 13.67
CA THR A 181 2.59 -2.86 14.46
C THR A 181 2.65 -1.32 14.57
N ARG A 182 1.59 -0.62 14.15
CA ARG A 182 1.52 0.84 14.03
C ARG A 182 0.16 1.34 14.50
N ASP A 183 0.08 2.60 14.89
CA ASP A 183 -1.20 3.26 15.17
C ASP A 183 -1.69 3.94 13.89
N VAL A 184 -2.58 3.30 13.15
CA VAL A 184 -2.97 3.75 11.81
C VAL A 184 -4.44 4.13 11.77
N SER A 185 -4.73 5.37 11.35
CA SER A 185 -6.05 5.83 10.93
C SER A 185 -6.12 5.94 9.41
N PHE A 186 -7.32 5.73 8.87
CA PHE A 186 -7.61 5.92 7.46
C PHE A 186 -8.67 7.01 7.34
N GLU A 187 -8.33 8.07 6.60
CA GLU A 187 -9.20 9.18 6.30
C GLU A 187 -9.57 9.12 4.81
N HIS A 188 -10.86 9.02 4.54
CA HIS A 188 -11.36 9.08 3.18
C HIS A 188 -11.45 10.54 2.76
N ILE A 189 -10.81 10.86 1.65
CA ILE A 189 -10.90 12.18 1.02
C ILE A 189 -11.65 12.08 -0.28
N THR A 190 -12.47 13.09 -0.57
CA THR A 190 -13.12 13.16 -1.86
C THR A 190 -12.07 13.46 -2.93
N GLY A 191 -12.01 12.64 -3.97
CA GLY A 191 -11.13 12.87 -5.11
C GLY A 191 -11.28 14.29 -5.69
N HIS A 192 -10.16 14.89 -6.08
CA HIS A 192 -10.08 16.19 -6.78
C HIS A 192 -10.69 17.40 -6.05
N CYS A 193 -10.66 17.42 -4.72
CA CYS A 193 -11.17 18.53 -3.91
C CYS A 193 -10.10 19.56 -3.48
N GLY A 194 -8.98 19.68 -4.21
CA GLY A 194 -7.96 20.70 -3.94
C GLY A 194 -6.93 20.34 -2.86
N ASP A 195 -6.86 19.07 -2.43
CA ASP A 195 -5.73 18.60 -1.62
C ASP A 195 -4.50 18.42 -2.52
N GLN A 196 -3.51 19.28 -2.31
CA GLN A 196 -2.27 19.30 -3.09
C GLN A 196 -1.56 17.93 -3.14
N TYR A 197 -1.54 17.19 -2.03
CA TYR A 197 -0.83 15.91 -1.96
C TYR A 197 -1.64 14.78 -2.57
N ASN A 198 -2.97 14.83 -2.51
CA ASN A 198 -3.81 13.89 -3.24
C ASN A 198 -3.71 14.10 -4.75
N GLU A 199 -3.72 15.36 -5.21
CA GLU A 199 -3.53 15.67 -6.63
C GLU A 199 -2.14 15.26 -7.14
N GLU A 200 -1.10 15.49 -6.33
CA GLU A 200 0.25 15.01 -6.62
C GLU A 200 0.30 13.48 -6.69
N ALA A 201 -0.37 12.79 -5.76
CA ALA A 201 -0.45 11.33 -5.76
C ALA A 201 -1.12 10.81 -7.04
N ASN A 202 -2.28 11.37 -7.41
CA ASN A 202 -2.97 11.02 -8.65
C ASN A 202 -2.10 11.20 -9.90
N GLN A 203 -1.41 12.34 -10.02
CA GLN A 203 -0.51 12.59 -11.14
C GLN A 203 0.60 11.53 -11.21
N ILE A 204 1.22 11.20 -10.08
CA ILE A 204 2.31 10.21 -10.05
C ILE A 204 1.78 8.80 -10.35
N ALA A 205 0.62 8.41 -9.83
CA ALA A 205 0.00 7.12 -10.09
C ALA A 205 -0.30 6.94 -11.59
N GLN A 206 -0.89 7.96 -12.23
CA GLN A 206 -1.14 7.97 -13.67
C GLN A 206 0.15 7.88 -14.48
N GLN A 207 1.19 8.64 -14.11
CA GLN A 207 2.50 8.55 -14.75
C GLN A 207 3.08 7.13 -14.66
N GLN A 208 2.95 6.47 -13.51
CA GLN A 208 3.41 5.09 -13.35
C GLN A 208 2.60 4.10 -14.23
N ALA A 209 1.29 4.30 -14.37
CA ALA A 209 0.47 3.46 -15.25
C ALA A 209 0.88 3.63 -16.73
N TRP A 210 1.14 4.86 -17.17
CA TRP A 210 1.66 5.14 -18.51
C TRP A 210 3.05 4.55 -18.73
N LYS A 211 3.94 4.63 -17.73
CA LYS A 211 5.24 3.97 -17.78
C LYS A 211 5.11 2.46 -17.98
N ALA A 212 4.18 1.79 -17.30
CA ALA A 212 3.91 0.37 -17.53
C ALA A 212 3.41 0.13 -18.96
N LYS A 213 2.49 0.96 -19.47
CA LYS A 213 1.99 0.83 -20.85
C LYS A 213 3.10 0.98 -21.89
N GLN A 214 3.97 1.97 -21.75
CA GLN A 214 5.14 2.17 -22.62
C GLN A 214 6.09 0.98 -22.57
N SER A 215 6.33 0.40 -21.38
CA SER A 215 7.16 -0.79 -21.27
C SER A 215 6.57 -2.01 -22.01
N ILE A 216 5.25 -2.08 -22.18
CA ILE A 216 4.60 -3.14 -22.96
C ILE A 216 4.76 -2.88 -24.46
N SER A 217 4.57 -1.63 -24.91
CA SER A 217 4.74 -1.31 -26.33
C SER A 217 6.16 -1.57 -26.80
N ASN A 218 7.17 -1.19 -26.01
CA ASN A 218 8.58 -1.41 -26.37
C ASN A 218 8.89 -2.90 -26.51
N ILE A 219 8.39 -3.74 -25.61
CA ILE A 219 8.60 -5.19 -25.69
C ILE A 219 7.94 -5.79 -26.93
N LYS A 220 6.75 -5.31 -27.30
CA LYS A 220 6.09 -5.78 -28.52
C LYS A 220 6.89 -5.40 -29.77
N GLN A 221 7.41 -4.16 -29.81
CA GLN A 221 8.26 -3.71 -30.91
C GLN A 221 9.55 -4.53 -31.00
N GLU A 222 10.24 -4.76 -29.88
CA GLU A 222 11.44 -5.61 -29.83
C GLU A 222 11.14 -7.05 -30.30
N GLN A 223 9.97 -7.60 -29.94
CA GLN A 223 9.55 -8.93 -30.40
C GLN A 223 9.25 -8.95 -31.90
N GLU A 224 8.55 -7.95 -32.41
CA GLU A 224 8.27 -7.80 -33.85
C GLU A 224 9.57 -7.64 -34.66
N GLU A 225 10.54 -6.85 -34.16
CA GLU A 225 11.86 -6.70 -34.78
C GLU A 225 12.65 -8.03 -34.79
N LEU A 226 12.66 -8.77 -33.68
CA LEU A 226 13.31 -10.08 -33.59
C LEU A 226 12.66 -11.13 -34.51
N GLU A 227 11.33 -11.16 -34.58
CA GLU A 227 10.59 -12.06 -35.47
C GLU A 227 10.90 -11.76 -36.95
N LEU A 228 10.98 -10.48 -37.31
CA LEU A 228 11.39 -10.07 -38.67
C LEU A 228 12.84 -10.48 -38.97
N ASP A 229 13.76 -10.29 -38.04
CA ASP A 229 15.16 -10.68 -38.22
C ASP A 229 15.33 -12.20 -38.40
N GLU A 230 14.58 -13.02 -37.64
CA GLU A 230 14.54 -14.47 -37.81
C GLU A 230 13.95 -14.88 -39.18
N GLU A 231 12.88 -14.24 -39.61
CA GLU A 231 12.27 -14.49 -40.93
C GLU A 231 13.22 -14.12 -42.08
N TRP A 232 13.93 -12.99 -41.97
CA TRP A 232 14.94 -12.58 -42.95
C TRP A 232 16.11 -13.57 -43.03
N GLN A 233 16.60 -14.06 -41.88
CA GLN A 233 17.65 -15.08 -41.83
C GLN A 233 17.19 -16.40 -42.47
N ASP A 234 15.95 -16.83 -42.22
CA ASP A 234 15.41 -18.04 -42.86
C ASP A 234 15.29 -17.86 -44.38
N LEU A 235 14.86 -16.69 -44.85
CA LEU A 235 14.83 -16.37 -46.29
C LEU A 235 16.23 -16.39 -46.93
N GLU A 236 17.26 -15.86 -46.26
CA GLU A 236 18.65 -15.94 -46.74
C GLU A 236 19.18 -17.38 -46.77
N LEU A 237 18.88 -18.17 -45.73
CA LEU A 237 19.21 -19.59 -45.69
C LEU A 237 18.51 -20.36 -46.81
N GLN A 238 17.22 -20.09 -47.06
CA GLN A 238 16.46 -20.68 -48.15
C GLN A 238 17.02 -20.30 -49.53
N LYS A 239 17.43 -19.04 -49.74
CA LYS A 239 18.09 -18.58 -50.98
C LYS A 239 19.43 -19.30 -51.18
N SER A 240 20.26 -19.35 -50.15
CA SER A 240 21.54 -20.06 -50.16
C SER A 240 21.37 -21.55 -50.46
N TYR A 241 20.40 -22.21 -49.81
CA TYR A 241 20.06 -23.62 -50.05
C TYR A 241 19.62 -23.86 -51.50
N LYS A 242 18.76 -23.00 -52.06
CA LYS A 242 18.32 -23.11 -53.48
C LYS A 242 19.48 -23.00 -54.47
N GLN A 243 20.51 -22.22 -54.17
CA GLN A 243 21.70 -22.08 -55.03
C GLN A 243 22.62 -23.29 -54.98
N ILE A 244 22.80 -23.90 -53.81
CA ILE A 244 23.70 -25.07 -53.65
C ILE A 244 23.01 -26.41 -53.93
N ARG A 245 21.69 -26.49 -53.79
CA ARG A 245 20.91 -27.72 -54.00
C ARG A 245 21.21 -28.43 -55.34
N PRO A 246 21.33 -27.76 -56.51
CA PRO A 246 21.63 -28.43 -57.78
C PRO A 246 22.98 -29.17 -57.78
N LEU A 247 23.96 -28.72 -56.99
CA LEU A 247 25.29 -29.34 -56.88
C LEU A 247 25.28 -30.65 -56.11
N PHE A 248 24.27 -30.86 -55.25
CA PHE A 248 24.12 -32.08 -54.45
C PHE A 248 23.26 -33.16 -55.13
N PHE A 249 22.52 -32.82 -56.20
CA PHE A 249 21.60 -33.73 -56.89
C PHE A 249 21.98 -34.01 -58.35
N SER A 250 23.21 -33.71 -58.78
CA SER A 250 23.69 -33.91 -60.15
C SER A 250 24.63 -35.12 -60.34
N CYS A 251 24.39 -36.23 -59.62
CA CYS A 251 25.00 -37.53 -59.89
C CYS A 251 23.96 -38.48 -60.51
#